data_AF-I3CZT2-F1
#
_entry.id   AF-I3CZT2-F1
#
_cell.length_a   1.000
_cell.length_b   1.000
_cell.length_c   1.000
_cell.angle_alpha   90.00
_cell.angle_beta   90.00
_cell.angle_gamma   90.00
#
_symmetry.space_group_name_H-M   'P 1'
#
loop_
_entity.id
_entity.type
_entity.pdbx_description
1 polymer ?
#
loop_
_entity_poly.entity_id
_entity_poly.type
_entity_poly.pdbx_seq_one_letter_code
_entity_poly.pdbx_strand_id
1 'polypeptide(L)'
;MIQWNRKQIMKGLQEMIPDIDFMKKSEKFLGRKGGIWTYQRTAWFYKGLPVFDYESEKYGNIPMSDVGETNPMLQKMQVKTVYVNGVYREIHTWLEDRGWYPKWFDRSTLFFFPYEINGFGV
;
A
#
# COMPACT_ATOMS: atom_id res chain seq x y z
N MET A 1 15.33 -4.78 -8.65
CA MET A 1 14.66 -4.66 -7.34
C MET A 1 15.73 -4.53 -6.26
N ILE A 2 15.75 -3.43 -5.51
CA ILE A 2 16.72 -3.20 -4.43
C ILE A 2 16.03 -3.57 -3.12
N GLN A 3 16.53 -4.52 -2.34
CA GLN A 3 15.87 -4.91 -1.09
C GLN A 3 16.11 -3.87 0.02
N TRP A 4 15.09 -3.07 0.33
CA TRP A 4 15.14 -2.16 1.49
C TRP A 4 14.81 -2.90 2.79
N ASN A 5 15.36 -2.41 3.89
CA ASN A 5 15.00 -2.88 5.23
C ASN A 5 13.76 -2.15 5.77
N ARG A 6 13.18 -2.68 6.86
CA ARG A 6 11.98 -2.12 7.50
C ARG A 6 12.10 -0.63 7.85
N LYS A 7 13.26 -0.18 8.35
CA LYS A 7 13.47 1.22 8.76
C LYS A 7 13.47 2.13 7.54
N GLN A 8 14.08 1.71 6.44
CA GLN A 8 14.09 2.47 5.19
C GLN A 8 12.67 2.58 4.60
N ILE A 9 11.89 1.49 4.59
CA ILE A 9 10.50 1.53 4.11
C ILE A 9 9.64 2.44 4.97
N MET A 10 9.68 2.27 6.30
CA MET A 10 8.88 3.12 7.20
C MET A 10 9.22 4.61 7.03
N LYS A 11 10.51 4.96 6.92
CA LYS A 11 10.94 6.34 6.69
C LYS A 11 10.46 6.86 5.34
N GLY A 12 10.63 6.08 4.27
CA GLY A 12 10.24 6.49 2.92
C GLY A 12 8.73 6.64 2.76
N LEU A 13 7.93 5.77 3.39
CA LEU A 13 6.48 5.92 3.43
C LEU A 13 6.06 7.18 4.20
N GLN A 14 6.71 7.47 5.33
CA GLN A 14 6.44 8.69 6.10
C GLN A 14 6.84 9.97 5.34
N GLU A 15 7.92 9.95 4.56
CA GLU A 15 8.30 11.06 3.68
C GLU A 15 7.30 11.26 2.53
N MET A 16 6.75 10.17 1.99
CA MET A 16 5.79 10.20 0.90
C MET A 16 4.37 10.58 1.36
N ILE A 17 4.00 10.14 2.55
CA ILE A 17 2.68 10.32 3.17
C ILE A 17 2.92 10.87 4.58
N PRO A 18 3.16 12.18 4.75
CA PRO A 18 3.50 12.77 6.05
C PRO A 18 2.47 12.51 7.15
N ASP A 19 1.20 12.33 6.78
CA ASP A 19 0.09 12.10 7.70
C ASP A 19 0.01 10.66 8.22
N ILE A 20 0.82 9.73 7.71
CA ILE A 20 0.82 8.34 8.19
C ILE A 20 1.34 8.29 9.63
N ASP A 21 0.44 8.07 10.59
CA ASP A 21 0.75 8.11 12.02
C ASP A 21 1.04 6.72 12.62
N PHE A 22 0.76 5.65 11.86
CA PHE A 22 0.89 4.29 12.35
C PHE A 22 1.60 3.34 11.37
N MET A 23 2.81 2.96 11.76
CA MET A 23 3.54 1.81 11.23
C MET A 23 4.30 1.12 12.36
N LYS A 24 4.14 -0.19 12.52
CA LYS A 24 4.87 -0.98 13.54
C LYS A 24 5.56 -2.18 12.92
N LYS A 25 6.76 -2.49 13.40
CA LYS A 25 7.46 -3.72 13.03
C LYS A 25 6.67 -4.92 13.56
N SER A 26 6.33 -5.89 12.72
CA SER A 26 5.79 -7.16 13.18
C SER A 26 6.93 -8.16 13.43
N GLU A 27 7.00 -8.71 14.64
CA GLU A 27 8.02 -9.70 14.99
C GLU A 27 7.62 -11.13 14.62
N LYS A 28 6.34 -11.48 14.84
CA LYS A 28 5.72 -12.72 14.37
C LYS A 28 4.23 -12.46 14.10
N PHE A 29 3.84 -12.43 12.84
CA PHE A 29 2.42 -12.46 12.45
C PHE A 29 2.23 -13.64 11.49
N LEU A 30 1.37 -14.59 11.86
CA LEU A 30 1.13 -15.83 11.10
C LEU A 30 2.41 -16.60 10.75
N GLY A 31 3.37 -16.69 11.68
CA GLY A 31 4.64 -17.39 11.45
C GLY A 31 5.65 -16.65 10.56
N ARG A 32 5.27 -15.53 9.95
CA ARG A 32 6.17 -14.68 9.15
C ARG A 32 6.84 -13.62 10.03
N LYS A 33 8.15 -13.47 9.86
CA LYS A 33 8.96 -12.42 10.50
C LYS A 33 9.26 -11.31 9.50
N GLY A 34 9.50 -10.10 10.00
CA GLY A 34 10.07 -9.03 9.18
C GLY A 34 9.06 -8.17 8.42
N GLY A 35 7.77 -8.26 8.73
CA GLY A 35 6.75 -7.37 8.18
C GLY A 35 6.70 -6.00 8.86
N ILE A 36 5.96 -5.09 8.23
CA ILE A 36 5.51 -3.80 8.78
C ILE A 36 3.98 -3.86 8.82
N TRP A 37 3.42 -3.66 10.00
CA TRP A 37 1.98 -3.56 10.23
C TRP A 37 1.55 -2.09 10.09
N THR A 38 0.50 -1.87 9.32
CA THR A 38 -0.29 -0.63 9.29
C THR A 38 -1.79 -0.97 9.27
N TYR A 39 -2.66 0.03 9.25
CA TYR A 39 -4.10 -0.22 9.22
C TYR A 39 -4.85 0.81 8.36
N GLN A 40 -6.06 0.45 7.93
CA GLN A 40 -7.03 1.39 7.34
C GLN A 40 -8.12 1.66 8.38
N ARG A 41 -7.92 2.71 9.17
CA ARG A 41 -8.88 3.20 10.17
C ARG A 41 -8.99 4.73 10.10
N THR A 42 -7.91 5.37 9.71
CA THR A 42 -7.83 6.80 9.36
C THR A 42 -7.62 6.91 7.85
N ALA A 43 -8.32 7.84 7.22
CA ALA A 43 -8.12 8.13 5.80
C ALA A 43 -6.86 8.98 5.66
N TRP A 44 -5.71 8.33 5.44
CA TRP A 44 -4.52 9.02 4.95
C TRP A 44 -4.68 9.28 3.47
N PHE A 45 -4.33 10.48 3.03
CA PHE A 45 -4.49 10.88 1.65
C PHE A 45 -3.13 11.07 0.98
N TYR A 46 -3.01 10.60 -0.26
CA TYR A 46 -1.90 10.87 -1.14
C TYR A 46 -2.46 11.45 -2.44
N LYS A 47 -2.04 12.68 -2.77
CA LYS A 47 -2.61 13.46 -3.89
C LYS A 47 -4.15 13.56 -3.86
N GLY A 48 -4.73 13.69 -2.66
CA GLY A 48 -6.17 13.85 -2.46
C GLY A 48 -6.98 12.55 -2.45
N LEU A 49 -6.34 11.38 -2.61
CA LEU A 49 -7.00 10.08 -2.60
C LEU A 49 -6.57 9.22 -1.41
N PRO A 50 -7.46 8.38 -0.86
CA PRO A 50 -7.10 7.43 0.18
C PRO A 50 -5.87 6.61 -0.23
N VAL A 51 -4.92 6.46 0.69
CA VAL A 51 -3.72 5.66 0.46
C VAL A 51 -4.05 4.16 0.41
N PHE A 52 -5.00 3.75 1.24
CA PHE A 52 -5.44 2.37 1.39
C PHE A 52 -6.96 2.29 1.20
N ASP A 53 -7.38 1.37 0.34
CA ASP A 53 -8.78 1.05 0.09
C ASP A 53 -8.92 -0.46 -0.18
N TYR A 54 -9.17 -1.22 0.90
CA TYR A 54 -9.39 -2.67 0.84
C TYR A 54 -10.49 -3.08 -0.15
N GLU A 55 -11.53 -2.26 -0.32
CA GLU A 55 -12.71 -2.61 -1.12
C GLU A 55 -12.62 -2.15 -2.58
N SER A 56 -11.63 -1.31 -2.91
CA SER A 56 -11.42 -0.77 -4.26
C SER A 56 -11.40 -1.83 -5.36
N GLU A 57 -10.83 -3.01 -5.12
CA GLU A 57 -10.79 -4.08 -6.13
C GLU A 57 -12.17 -4.69 -6.39
N LYS A 58 -13.00 -4.77 -5.35
CA LYS A 58 -14.33 -5.40 -5.43
C LYS A 58 -15.40 -4.44 -5.93
N TYR A 59 -15.39 -3.20 -5.46
CA TYR A 59 -16.44 -2.22 -5.74
C TYR A 59 -15.96 -1.03 -6.59
N GLY A 60 -14.68 -0.96 -6.93
CA GLY A 60 -14.11 0.17 -7.68
C GLY A 60 -14.35 0.14 -9.19
N ASN A 61 -15.39 -0.54 -9.69
CA ASN A 61 -15.82 -0.41 -11.09
C ASN A 61 -16.48 0.96 -11.39
N ILE A 62 -16.54 1.83 -10.40
CA ILE A 62 -17.12 3.18 -10.47
C ILE A 62 -16.06 4.14 -11.03
N PRO A 63 -16.44 5.04 -11.97
CA PRO A 63 -15.58 6.13 -12.42
C PRO A 63 -15.11 7.03 -11.28
N MET A 64 -13.89 7.54 -11.36
CA MET A 64 -13.36 8.48 -10.36
C MET A 64 -14.15 9.81 -10.34
N SER A 65 -14.77 10.21 -11.46
CA SER A 65 -15.66 11.37 -11.52
C SER A 65 -16.81 11.28 -10.53
N ASP A 66 -17.34 10.08 -10.31
CA ASP A 66 -18.54 9.86 -9.52
C ASP A 66 -18.25 9.89 -8.02
N VAL A 67 -16.97 9.77 -7.62
CA VAL A 67 -16.49 9.91 -6.24
C VAL A 67 -15.90 11.30 -5.96
N GLY A 68 -16.12 12.26 -6.86
CA GLY A 68 -15.74 13.66 -6.66
C GLY A 68 -14.28 14.01 -6.98
N GLU A 69 -13.56 13.14 -7.71
CA GLU A 69 -12.21 13.47 -8.20
C GLU A 69 -12.25 14.64 -9.19
N THR A 70 -11.29 15.55 -9.09
CA THR A 70 -11.21 16.78 -9.89
C THR A 70 -10.06 16.76 -10.91
N ASN A 71 -9.10 15.84 -10.77
CA ASN A 71 -8.02 15.66 -11.71
C ASN A 71 -8.53 15.08 -13.05
N PRO A 72 -8.36 15.78 -14.20
CA PRO A 72 -8.91 15.36 -15.49
C PRO A 72 -8.39 14.02 -16.02
N MET A 73 -7.19 13.60 -15.61
CA MET A 73 -6.65 12.29 -15.97
C MET A 73 -7.29 11.18 -15.13
N LEU A 74 -7.39 11.40 -13.82
CA LEU A 74 -7.95 10.41 -12.90
C LEU A 74 -9.45 10.22 -13.11
N GLN A 75 -10.20 11.28 -13.45
CA GLN A 75 -11.64 11.21 -13.76
C GLN A 75 -11.99 10.19 -14.86
N LYS A 76 -11.08 9.93 -15.80
CA LYS A 76 -11.27 8.97 -16.90
C LYS A 76 -10.99 7.52 -16.47
N MET A 77 -10.50 7.32 -15.26
CA MET A 77 -10.14 6.02 -14.71
C MET A 77 -11.26 5.50 -13.79
N GLN A 78 -11.27 4.19 -13.57
CA GLN A 78 -12.11 3.57 -12.53
C GLN A 78 -11.33 3.50 -11.22
N VAL A 79 -12.01 3.60 -10.08
CA VAL A 79 -11.38 3.50 -8.74
C VAL A 79 -10.44 2.29 -8.67
N LYS A 80 -10.88 1.10 -9.08
CA LYS A 80 -10.07 -0.14 -9.04
C LYS A 80 -8.77 -0.06 -9.85
N THR A 81 -8.67 0.83 -10.83
CA THR A 81 -7.44 0.97 -11.64
C THR A 81 -6.39 1.83 -10.95
N VAL A 82 -6.82 2.65 -10.00
CA VAL A 82 -5.96 3.53 -9.20
C VAL A 82 -5.34 2.78 -8.02
N TYR A 83 -5.92 1.65 -7.61
CA TYR A 83 -5.41 0.80 -6.54
C TYR A 83 -4.89 -0.54 -7.10
N VAL A 84 -3.93 -1.13 -6.38
CA VAL A 84 -3.42 -2.49 -6.60
C VAL A 84 -3.31 -3.15 -5.24
N ASN A 85 -3.94 -4.31 -5.05
CA ASN A 85 -4.05 -4.98 -3.75
C ASN A 85 -4.58 -4.04 -2.66
N GLY A 86 -5.55 -3.17 -3.00
CA GLY A 86 -6.11 -2.16 -2.10
C GLY A 86 -5.12 -1.07 -1.63
N VAL A 87 -3.98 -0.90 -2.30
CA VAL A 87 -3.01 0.18 -2.05
C VAL A 87 -2.91 1.07 -3.28
N TYR A 88 -2.84 2.39 -3.08
CA TYR A 88 -2.70 3.35 -4.18
C TYR A 88 -1.50 2.96 -5.08
N ARG A 89 -1.72 2.91 -6.39
CA ARG A 89 -0.80 2.28 -7.35
C ARG A 89 0.62 2.82 -7.28
N GLU A 90 0.81 4.14 -7.15
CA GLU A 90 2.15 4.71 -7.06
C GLU A 90 2.90 4.23 -5.81
N ILE A 91 2.20 4.10 -4.68
CA ILE A 91 2.76 3.59 -3.42
C ILE A 91 3.05 2.09 -3.55
N HIS A 92 2.15 1.34 -4.17
CA HIS A 92 2.36 -0.09 -4.46
C HIS A 92 3.63 -0.30 -5.28
N THR A 93 3.76 0.39 -6.41
CA THR A 93 4.94 0.32 -7.28
C THR A 93 6.21 0.75 -6.53
N TRP A 94 6.13 1.81 -5.73
CA TRP A 94 7.27 2.26 -4.92
C TRP A 94 7.75 1.19 -3.92
N LEU A 95 6.82 0.44 -3.30
CA LEU A 95 7.12 -0.70 -2.44
C LEU A 95 7.78 -1.84 -3.23
N GLU A 96 7.23 -2.19 -4.38
CA GLU A 96 7.73 -3.30 -5.21
C GLU A 96 9.16 -3.06 -5.70
N ASP A 97 9.45 -1.85 -6.18
CA ASP A 97 10.79 -1.46 -6.61
C ASP A 97 11.85 -1.67 -5.50
N ARG A 98 11.40 -1.60 -4.24
CA ARG A 98 12.20 -1.72 -3.02
C ARG A 98 12.14 -3.11 -2.37
N GLY A 99 11.53 -4.07 -3.05
CA GLY A 99 11.45 -5.45 -2.58
C GLY A 99 10.39 -5.68 -1.52
N TRP A 100 9.28 -4.95 -1.56
CA TRP A 100 8.16 -5.11 -0.64
C TRP A 100 6.83 -5.26 -1.37
N TYR A 101 5.89 -5.94 -0.73
CA TYR A 101 4.52 -6.08 -1.23
C TYR A 101 3.50 -5.93 -0.09
N PRO A 102 2.32 -5.37 -0.38
CA PRO A 102 1.22 -5.30 0.57
C PRO A 102 0.44 -6.62 0.64
N LYS A 103 -0.10 -6.92 1.82
CA LYS A 103 -1.02 -8.01 2.05
C LYS A 103 -2.01 -7.65 3.15
N TRP A 104 -3.28 -7.58 2.78
CA TRP A 104 -4.38 -7.44 3.73
C TRP A 104 -4.63 -8.75 4.46
N PHE A 105 -4.97 -8.63 5.74
CA PHE A 105 -5.45 -9.75 6.55
C PHE A 105 -6.97 -9.65 6.78
N ASP A 106 -7.46 -8.43 6.96
CA ASP A 106 -8.87 -8.08 7.04
C ASP A 106 -9.05 -6.63 6.52
N ARG A 107 -10.27 -6.10 6.54
CA ARG A 107 -10.59 -4.75 6.05
C ARG A 107 -9.85 -3.59 6.74
N SER A 108 -9.22 -3.84 7.89
CA SER A 108 -8.52 -2.84 8.68
C SER A 108 -7.06 -3.16 8.87
N THR A 109 -6.62 -4.41 8.69
CA THR A 109 -5.26 -4.85 8.98
C THR A 109 -4.47 -5.07 7.70
N LEU A 110 -3.46 -4.23 7.46
CA LEU A 110 -2.56 -4.31 6.31
C LEU A 110 -1.11 -4.57 6.76
N PHE A 111 -0.43 -5.48 6.08
CA PHE A 111 0.99 -5.71 6.27
C PHE A 111 1.76 -5.42 4.99
N PHE A 112 2.95 -4.84 5.12
CA PHE A 112 3.97 -4.86 4.09
C PHE A 112 5.00 -5.93 4.45
N PHE A 113 5.27 -6.84 3.52
CA PHE A 113 6.28 -7.87 3.68
C PHE A 113 7.39 -7.68 2.66
N PRO A 114 8.65 -8.01 3.01
CA PRO A 114 9.69 -8.10 2.01
C PRO A 114 9.39 -9.29 1.09
N TYR A 115 9.72 -9.17 -0.18
CA TYR A 115 9.78 -10.35 -1.05
C TYR A 115 10.82 -11.32 -0.49
N GLU A 116 10.44 -12.59 -0.37
CA GLU A 116 11.40 -13.66 -0.15
C GLU A 116 12.16 -13.84 -1.46
N ILE A 117 13.27 -13.14 -1.61
CA ILE A 117 14.23 -13.45 -2.68
C ILE A 117 14.86 -14.77 -2.25
N ASN A 118 14.19 -15.88 -2.56
CA ASN A 118 14.82 -17.19 -2.56
C ASN A 118 16.00 -17.06 -3.53
N GLY A 119 17.20 -16.98 -2.96
CA GLY A 119 18.40 -17.01 -3.76
C GLY A 119 18.34 -18.22 -4.69
N PHE A 120 18.83 -18.03 -5.90
CA PHE A 120 19.52 -19.09 -6.61
C PHE A 120 20.52 -19.70 -5.62
N GLY A 121 20.10 -20.75 -4.92
CA GLY A 121 20.96 -21.63 -4.17
C GLY A 121 21.38 -22.73 -5.11
N VAL A 122 22.39 -22.46 -5.93
CA VAL A 122 23.59 -23.29 -6.13
C VAL A 122 24.67 -22.40 -6.73
#